data_AF-A0AAP4F0H8-F1
#
_entry.id   AF-A0AAP4F0H8-F1
#
_cell.length_a   1.000
_cell.length_b   1.000
_cell.length_c   1.000
_cell.angle_alpha   90.00
_cell.angle_beta   90.00
_cell.angle_gamma   90.00
#
_symmetry.space_group_name_H-M   'P 1'
#
loop_
_entity.id
_entity.type
_entity.pdbx_description
1 polymer ?
#
loop_
_entity_poly.entity_id
_entity_poly.type
_entity_poly.pdbx_seq_one_letter_code
_entity_poly.pdbx_strand_id
1 'polypeptide(L)'
;MSDELQVQTPTGLQVQGSPTFQQTGSGNTQIGYIGQQINHITMGGVPQIIRPANPNHEYYNLFVIDQEQMDSLVAIPRHQSLNAFTAEEVRKIYALPGLAAAEEIKRLPSLFVIRNRFGNHTTPDQCAGYGYIVDIRQKSDTIIVTASISHVIRQEKLNALESELQLLRAPENNELDSVHWAIKRVNLPQLIQEKKLIEIMDML
;
A
#
# COMPACT_ATOMS: atom_id res chain seq x y z
N MET A 1 -39.33 -41.88 37.14
CA MET A 1 -39.98 -40.97 36.19
C MET A 1 -39.14 -39.71 36.21
N SER A 2 -38.31 -39.54 35.19
CA SER A 2 -37.29 -38.50 35.11
C SER A 2 -37.59 -37.66 33.89
N ASP A 3 -37.91 -36.38 34.10
CA ASP A 3 -38.03 -35.38 33.05
C ASP A 3 -36.62 -34.90 32.67
N GLU A 4 -36.13 -35.33 31.51
CA GLU A 4 -34.94 -34.77 30.88
C GLU A 4 -35.36 -33.85 29.73
N LEU A 5 -35.11 -32.55 29.91
CA LEU A 5 -35.18 -31.54 28.85
C LEU A 5 -34.06 -31.81 27.84
N GLN A 6 -34.42 -32.15 26.59
CA GLN A 6 -33.46 -32.26 25.50
C GLN A 6 -32.98 -30.88 25.04
N VAL A 7 -31.67 -30.64 25.15
CA VAL A 7 -30.99 -29.47 24.59
C VAL A 7 -30.94 -29.63 23.07
N GLN A 8 -31.63 -28.77 22.32
CA GLN A 8 -31.46 -28.68 20.88
C GLN A 8 -30.10 -28.07 20.54
N THR A 9 -29.20 -28.88 19.97
CA THR A 9 -28.06 -28.38 19.21
C THR A 9 -28.56 -27.73 17.92
N PRO A 10 -28.11 -26.51 17.56
CA PRO A 10 -28.39 -25.99 16.23
C PRO A 10 -27.63 -26.82 15.20
N THR A 11 -28.37 -27.54 14.38
CA THR A 11 -27.87 -28.25 13.21
C THR A 11 -27.31 -27.21 12.24
N GLY A 12 -26.01 -26.95 12.30
CA GLY A 12 -25.31 -26.21 11.25
C GLY A 12 -25.47 -26.96 9.93
N LEU A 13 -25.89 -26.24 8.89
CA LEU A 13 -25.91 -26.76 7.52
C LEU A 13 -24.50 -27.24 7.14
N GLN A 14 -24.30 -28.55 7.09
CA GLN A 14 -23.13 -29.15 6.48
C GLN A 14 -23.27 -29.00 4.96
N VAL A 15 -22.50 -28.09 4.36
CA VAL A 15 -22.33 -28.07 2.90
C VAL A 15 -21.34 -29.17 2.54
N GLN A 16 -21.86 -30.38 2.31
CA GLN A 16 -21.10 -31.47 1.70
C GLN A 16 -21.17 -31.31 0.18
N GLY A 17 -20.06 -30.83 -0.39
CA GLY A 17 -19.87 -30.72 -1.84
C GLY A 17 -18.77 -29.71 -2.15
N SER A 18 -17.75 -30.10 -2.90
CA SER A 18 -16.82 -29.13 -3.49
C SER A 18 -17.64 -28.17 -4.36
N PRO A 19 -17.61 -26.86 -4.13
CA PRO A 19 -18.45 -25.97 -4.91
C PRO A 19 -17.85 -25.82 -6.31
N THR A 20 -18.41 -26.54 -7.29
CA THR A 20 -18.15 -26.27 -8.71
C THR A 20 -18.97 -25.06 -9.13
N PHE A 21 -18.31 -23.92 -9.23
CA PHE A 21 -18.86 -22.71 -9.83
C PHE A 21 -18.50 -22.70 -11.32
N GLN A 22 -19.49 -22.95 -12.18
CA GLN A 22 -19.35 -22.72 -13.63
C GLN A 22 -19.88 -21.34 -13.95
N GLN A 23 -18.98 -20.41 -14.30
CA GLN A 23 -19.36 -19.07 -14.74
C GLN A 23 -18.99 -18.91 -16.21
N THR A 24 -20.00 -18.86 -17.08
CA THR A 24 -19.82 -18.62 -18.51
C THR A 24 -20.24 -17.20 -18.84
N GLY A 25 -19.28 -16.37 -19.25
CA GLY A 25 -19.49 -14.97 -19.69
C GLY A 25 -18.20 -14.14 -19.62
N SER A 26 -18.04 -13.15 -20.49
CA SER A 26 -16.94 -12.18 -20.43
C SER A 26 -17.33 -11.01 -19.52
N GLY A 27 -16.71 -10.90 -18.34
CA GLY A 27 -16.93 -9.80 -17.39
C GLY A 27 -17.46 -10.24 -16.01
N ASN A 28 -16.83 -11.25 -15.42
CA ASN A 28 -17.32 -11.90 -14.22
C ASN A 28 -16.46 -11.56 -12.99
N THR A 29 -16.98 -10.78 -12.05
CA THR A 29 -16.38 -10.53 -10.73
C THR A 29 -17.07 -11.41 -9.69
N GLN A 30 -16.35 -12.37 -9.11
CA GLN A 30 -16.85 -13.18 -8.00
C GLN A 30 -16.22 -12.70 -6.69
N ILE A 31 -17.06 -12.24 -5.74
CA ILE A 31 -16.61 -11.90 -4.37
C ILE A 31 -17.19 -12.94 -3.42
N GLY A 32 -16.34 -13.86 -2.95
CA GLY A 32 -16.68 -14.80 -1.89
C GLY A 32 -16.30 -14.23 -0.53
N TYR A 33 -17.29 -13.98 0.33
CA TYR A 33 -17.03 -13.65 1.73
C TYR A 33 -16.89 -14.95 2.54
N ILE A 34 -15.65 -15.28 2.89
CA ILE A 34 -15.31 -16.18 3.99
C ILE A 34 -14.03 -15.62 4.63
N GLY A 35 -14.02 -15.52 5.95
CA GLY A 35 -13.00 -14.83 6.73
C GLY A 35 -11.58 -15.18 6.29
N GLN A 36 -10.78 -14.14 6.03
CA GLN A 36 -9.34 -14.19 5.76
C GLN A 36 -8.90 -15.26 4.74
N GLN A 37 -9.26 -15.08 3.47
CA GLN A 37 -8.46 -15.54 2.33
C GLN A 37 -8.82 -14.70 1.10
N ILE A 38 -7.87 -13.91 0.59
CA ILE A 38 -8.01 -13.28 -0.73
C ILE A 38 -7.78 -14.39 -1.75
N ASN A 39 -8.85 -14.94 -2.32
CA ASN A 39 -8.73 -15.88 -3.43
C ASN A 39 -8.23 -15.13 -4.67
N HIS A 40 -6.99 -15.40 -5.04
CA HIS A 40 -6.39 -14.95 -6.28
C HIS A 40 -6.96 -15.76 -7.44
N ILE A 41 -7.90 -15.18 -8.19
CA ILE A 41 -8.36 -15.75 -9.46
C ILE A 41 -7.71 -14.92 -10.58
N THR A 42 -6.62 -15.44 -11.16
CA THR A 42 -5.97 -14.84 -12.33
C THR A 42 -6.79 -15.20 -13.57
N MET A 43 -7.62 -14.27 -14.06
CA MET A 43 -8.21 -14.37 -15.39
C MET A 43 -7.68 -13.21 -16.24
N GLY A 44 -6.71 -13.53 -17.12
CA GLY A 44 -6.36 -12.80 -18.34
C GLY A 44 -5.95 -11.33 -18.21
N GLY A 45 -4.64 -11.07 -18.16
CA GLY A 45 -4.00 -9.95 -18.88
C GLY A 45 -4.13 -8.52 -18.36
N VAL A 46 -5.00 -8.22 -17.38
CA VAL A 46 -5.11 -6.86 -16.82
C VAL A 46 -4.45 -6.81 -15.43
N PRO A 47 -3.43 -5.96 -15.19
CA PRO A 47 -2.84 -5.83 -13.87
C PRO A 47 -3.92 -5.39 -12.87
N GLN A 48 -4.22 -6.26 -11.91
CA GLN A 48 -5.26 -6.01 -10.91
C GLN A 48 -4.72 -5.02 -9.88
N ILE A 49 -5.41 -3.88 -9.73
CA ILE A 49 -5.14 -2.94 -8.65
C ILE A 49 -5.69 -3.55 -7.35
N ILE A 50 -4.79 -4.03 -6.50
CA ILE A 50 -5.09 -4.54 -5.16
C ILE A 50 -5.16 -3.36 -4.19
N ARG A 51 -6.25 -3.32 -3.41
CA ARG A 51 -6.44 -2.38 -2.29
C ARG A 51 -6.89 -3.16 -1.05
N PRO A 52 -6.50 -2.75 0.17
CA PRO A 52 -6.96 -3.38 1.39
C PRO A 52 -8.46 -3.14 1.59
N ALA A 53 -9.17 -4.12 2.18
CA ALA A 53 -10.62 -4.02 2.42
C ALA A 53 -10.99 -2.94 3.47
N ASN A 54 -10.08 -2.64 4.40
CA ASN A 54 -10.26 -1.62 5.43
C ASN A 54 -9.01 -0.72 5.51
N PRO A 55 -8.83 0.21 4.57
CA PRO A 55 -7.67 1.08 4.54
C PRO A 55 -7.65 2.01 5.76
N ASN A 56 -6.46 2.27 6.29
CA ASN A 56 -6.25 3.24 7.36
C ASN A 56 -5.64 4.52 6.77
N HIS A 57 -6.35 5.64 6.89
CA HIS A 57 -5.96 6.92 6.31
C HIS A 57 -5.32 7.89 7.33
N GLU A 58 -5.05 7.47 8.58
CA GLU A 58 -4.36 8.32 9.54
C GLU A 58 -2.88 8.52 9.17
N TYR A 59 -2.28 7.52 8.55
CA TYR A 59 -0.88 7.51 8.13
C TYR A 59 -0.74 7.09 6.68
N TYR A 60 0.40 7.41 6.07
CA TYR A 60 0.80 6.90 4.76
C TYR A 60 2.27 6.44 4.77
N ASN A 61 2.61 5.50 3.89
CA ASN A 61 3.99 5.11 3.61
C ASN A 61 4.60 6.01 2.55
N LEU A 62 5.79 6.54 2.80
CA LEU A 62 6.63 7.22 1.82
C LEU A 62 7.83 6.33 1.47
N PHE A 63 7.92 5.90 0.23
CA PHE A 63 9.06 5.18 -0.31
C PHE A 63 9.80 6.09 -1.29
N VAL A 64 11.05 6.42 -0.99
CA VAL A 64 11.95 7.11 -1.92
C VAL A 64 13.00 6.10 -2.38
N ILE A 65 13.02 5.81 -3.68
CA ILE A 65 13.79 4.72 -4.27
C ILE A 65 14.80 5.23 -5.30
N ASP A 66 15.95 4.56 -5.38
CA ASP A 66 16.95 4.83 -6.43
C ASP A 66 16.75 3.86 -7.60
N GLN A 67 15.70 4.11 -8.39
CA GLN A 67 15.38 3.33 -9.59
C GLN A 67 15.25 4.29 -10.79
N GLU A 68 15.46 3.79 -12.00
CA GLU A 68 15.25 4.60 -13.21
C GLU A 68 13.76 4.75 -13.54
N GLN A 69 12.97 3.73 -13.23
CA GLN A 69 11.55 3.66 -13.53
C GLN A 69 10.79 3.10 -12.33
N MET A 70 9.49 3.40 -12.28
CA MET A 70 8.61 2.91 -11.24
C MET A 70 8.33 1.41 -11.45
N ASP A 71 8.71 0.57 -10.51
CA ASP A 71 8.38 -0.86 -10.49
C ASP A 71 7.43 -1.19 -9.32
N SER A 72 6.65 -2.24 -9.49
CA SER A 72 5.89 -2.91 -8.46
C SER A 72 6.78 -3.53 -7.37
N LEU A 73 8.05 -3.82 -7.64
CA LEU A 73 8.98 -4.37 -6.66
C LEU A 73 9.97 -3.31 -6.17
N VAL A 74 9.96 -3.05 -4.87
CA VAL A 74 10.82 -2.06 -4.22
C VAL A 74 11.72 -2.76 -3.20
N ALA A 75 13.02 -2.52 -3.28
CA ALA A 75 14.02 -3.04 -2.35
C ALA A 75 14.63 -1.89 -1.55
N ILE A 76 14.59 -1.97 -0.22
CA ILE A 76 15.13 -0.94 0.66
C ILE A 76 16.00 -1.58 1.74
N PRO A 77 17.23 -1.07 1.96
CA PRO A 77 18.06 -1.47 3.08
C PRO A 77 17.35 -1.28 4.44
N ARG A 78 17.52 -2.23 5.35
CA ARG A 78 16.82 -2.22 6.65
C ARG A 78 17.15 -0.98 7.49
N HIS A 79 18.37 -0.47 7.39
CA HIS A 79 18.82 0.75 8.08
C HIS A 79 18.20 2.04 7.48
N GLN A 80 17.71 1.99 6.25
CA GLN A 80 16.98 3.08 5.57
C GLN A 80 15.47 2.98 5.75
N SER A 81 14.98 1.93 6.43
CA SER A 81 13.55 1.66 6.61
C SER A 81 13.07 2.09 7.99
N LEU A 82 12.02 2.92 8.03
CA LEU A 82 11.38 3.44 9.25
C LEU A 82 12.39 4.06 10.23
N ASN A 83 13.32 4.83 9.70
CA ASN A 83 14.43 5.45 10.43
C ASN A 83 14.06 6.87 10.92
N ALA A 84 15.04 7.77 11.05
CA ALA A 84 14.85 9.14 11.51
C ALA A 84 13.83 9.97 10.70
N PHE A 85 13.52 9.58 9.46
CA PHE A 85 12.46 10.21 8.65
C PHE A 85 11.04 9.92 9.16
N THR A 86 10.86 8.87 9.97
CA THR A 86 9.60 8.55 10.67
C THR A 86 9.65 9.07 12.09
N ALA A 87 8.61 9.76 12.57
CA ALA A 87 8.56 10.28 13.93
C ALA A 87 8.68 9.14 14.98
N GLU A 88 9.27 9.42 16.14
CA GLU A 88 9.64 8.38 17.10
C GLU A 88 8.45 7.59 17.63
N GLU A 89 7.35 8.27 17.93
CA GLU A 89 6.08 7.70 18.34
C GLU A 89 5.48 6.78 17.27
N VAL A 90 5.61 7.15 15.99
CA VAL A 90 5.15 6.35 14.85
C VAL A 90 6.05 5.12 14.69
N ARG A 91 7.37 5.26 14.87
CA ARG A 91 8.30 4.12 14.88
C ARG A 91 7.96 3.12 15.97
N LYS A 92 7.53 3.56 17.16
CA LYS A 92 7.14 2.63 18.25
C LYS A 92 5.94 1.77 17.87
N ILE A 93 5.03 2.29 17.04
CA ILE A 93 3.84 1.57 16.56
C ILE A 93 4.21 0.60 15.43
N TYR A 94 4.98 1.08 14.45
CA TYR A 94 5.21 0.38 13.19
C TYR A 94 6.60 -0.22 13.04
N ALA A 95 7.43 -0.22 14.08
CA ALA A 95 8.75 -0.83 14.02
C ALA A 95 8.63 -2.24 13.44
N LEU A 96 9.58 -2.58 12.56
CA LEU A 96 9.64 -3.89 11.92
C LEU A 96 10.66 -4.84 12.58
N PRO A 97 10.59 -5.17 13.89
CA PRO A 97 11.12 -6.44 14.36
C PRO A 97 10.21 -7.55 13.83
N GLY A 98 10.76 -8.47 13.03
CA GLY A 98 10.06 -9.69 12.64
C GLY A 98 8.73 -9.48 11.89
N LEU A 99 8.54 -8.35 11.21
CA LEU A 99 7.34 -8.02 10.41
C LEU A 99 6.02 -7.98 11.20
N ALA A 100 6.05 -7.82 12.53
CA ALA A 100 4.84 -7.84 13.37
C ALA A 100 3.77 -6.81 12.96
N ALA A 101 4.20 -5.64 12.47
CA ALA A 101 3.31 -4.57 11.99
C ALA A 101 3.01 -4.64 10.48
N ALA A 102 3.44 -5.67 9.75
CA ALA A 102 3.37 -5.70 8.29
C ALA A 102 1.92 -5.64 7.76
N GLU A 103 0.99 -6.36 8.38
CA GLU A 103 -0.42 -6.31 7.96
C GLU A 103 -1.04 -4.93 8.21
N GLU A 104 -0.68 -4.26 9.30
CA GLU A 104 -1.13 -2.89 9.58
C GLU A 104 -0.56 -1.89 8.57
N ILE A 105 0.73 -2.01 8.26
CA ILE A 105 1.43 -1.19 7.27
C ILE A 105 0.82 -1.35 5.87
N LYS A 106 0.39 -2.57 5.51
CA LYS A 106 -0.29 -2.84 4.22
C LYS A 106 -1.65 -2.16 4.09
N ARG A 107 -2.28 -1.78 5.21
CA ARG A 107 -3.54 -1.00 5.20
C ARG A 107 -3.31 0.48 4.95
N LEU A 108 -2.07 0.96 5.03
CA LEU A 108 -1.74 2.36 4.81
C LEU A 108 -1.61 2.68 3.31
N PRO A 109 -2.21 3.79 2.84
CA PRO A 109 -1.88 4.37 1.54
C PRO A 109 -0.38 4.56 1.39
N SER A 110 0.13 4.39 0.17
CA SER A 110 1.57 4.39 -0.09
C SER A 110 1.90 5.26 -1.30
N LEU A 111 2.95 6.06 -1.13
CA LEU A 111 3.53 6.89 -2.16
C LEU A 111 4.93 6.35 -2.48
N PHE A 112 5.13 5.96 -3.73
CA PHE A 112 6.39 5.46 -4.26
C PHE A 112 6.98 6.54 -5.16
N VAL A 113 8.18 6.99 -4.84
CA VAL A 113 8.80 8.18 -5.42
C VAL A 113 10.21 7.80 -5.85
N ILE A 114 10.60 8.15 -7.06
CA ILE A 114 12.00 8.00 -7.49
C ILE A 114 12.78 9.15 -6.86
N ARG A 115 13.97 8.93 -6.30
CA ARG A 115 14.74 10.03 -5.68
C ARG A 115 14.96 11.17 -6.67
N ASN A 116 14.89 12.41 -6.22
CA ASN A 116 15.25 13.53 -7.06
C ASN A 116 16.76 13.45 -7.41
N ARG A 117 17.12 13.86 -8.64
CA ARG A 117 18.51 13.78 -9.14
C ARG A 117 19.26 15.11 -9.03
N PHE A 118 18.56 16.23 -8.85
CA PHE A 118 19.11 17.58 -8.91
C PHE A 118 18.63 18.45 -7.73
N GLY A 119 18.74 17.95 -6.50
CA GLY A 119 18.14 18.59 -5.32
C GLY A 119 16.62 18.56 -5.38
N ASN A 120 15.93 19.51 -4.77
CA ASN A 120 14.45 19.62 -4.78
C ASN A 120 13.79 19.78 -6.18
N HIS A 121 14.53 19.57 -7.27
CA HIS A 121 14.08 19.58 -8.64
C HIS A 121 13.99 18.17 -9.24
N THR A 122 12.86 17.92 -9.90
CA THR A 122 12.59 16.72 -10.71
C THR A 122 12.91 16.98 -12.18
N THR A 123 13.23 15.93 -12.92
CA THR A 123 13.09 15.99 -14.39
C THR A 123 11.59 16.07 -14.76
N PRO A 124 11.20 16.73 -15.87
CA PRO A 124 9.80 16.92 -16.24
C PRO A 124 8.95 15.64 -16.31
N ASP A 125 9.61 14.53 -16.62
CA ASP A 125 9.00 13.20 -16.84
C ASP A 125 8.99 12.33 -15.58
N GLN A 126 9.49 12.84 -14.45
CA GLN A 126 9.57 12.07 -13.22
C GLN A 126 8.19 11.92 -12.58
N CYS A 127 7.81 10.67 -12.37
CA CYS A 127 6.50 10.28 -11.87
C CYS A 127 6.63 9.47 -10.58
N ALA A 128 5.65 9.67 -9.70
CA ALA A 128 5.44 8.90 -8.49
C ALA A 128 4.24 7.98 -8.63
N GLY A 129 4.28 6.83 -7.96
CA GLY A 129 3.19 5.87 -7.88
C GLY A 129 2.38 6.06 -6.59
N TYR A 130 1.06 6.09 -6.71
CA TYR A 130 0.15 6.06 -5.58
C TYR A 130 -0.61 4.72 -5.53
N GLY A 131 -0.62 4.07 -4.37
CA GLY A 131 -1.26 2.78 -4.21
C GLY A 131 -1.14 2.19 -2.81
N TYR A 132 -1.00 0.87 -2.75
CA TYR A 132 -0.89 0.12 -1.48
C TYR A 132 0.20 -0.95 -1.57
N ILE A 133 0.68 -1.37 -0.42
CA ILE A 133 1.59 -2.52 -0.31
C ILE A 133 0.77 -3.81 -0.35
N VAL A 134 1.17 -4.72 -1.20
CA VAL A 134 0.61 -6.08 -1.32
C VAL A 134 1.34 -7.04 -0.39
N ASP A 135 2.66 -6.94 -0.33
CA ASP A 135 3.50 -7.87 0.42
C ASP A 135 4.78 -7.19 0.93
N ILE A 136 5.27 -7.65 2.09
CA ILE A 136 6.50 -7.18 2.73
C ILE A 136 7.30 -8.41 3.16
N ARG A 137 8.50 -8.56 2.61
CA ARG A 137 9.41 -9.66 2.93
C ARG A 137 10.75 -9.12 3.36
N GLN A 138 11.30 -9.65 4.44
CA GLN A 138 12.67 -9.37 4.84
C GLN A 138 13.60 -10.46 4.28
N LYS A 139 14.67 -10.05 3.60
CA LYS A 139 15.77 -10.90 3.15
C LYS A 139 17.08 -10.34 3.68
N SER A 140 17.66 -10.99 4.70
CA SER A 140 18.86 -10.50 5.39
C SER A 140 18.67 -9.06 5.89
N ASP A 141 19.48 -8.11 5.40
CA ASP A 141 19.41 -6.69 5.74
C ASP A 141 18.60 -5.85 4.73
N THR A 142 17.76 -6.49 3.92
CA THR A 142 16.94 -5.81 2.90
C THR A 142 15.46 -6.13 3.10
N ILE A 143 14.62 -5.11 3.02
CA ILE A 143 13.17 -5.25 2.96
C ILE A 143 12.75 -5.16 1.50
N ILE A 144 11.99 -6.16 1.06
CA ILE A 144 11.40 -6.24 -0.27
C ILE A 144 9.90 -5.98 -0.13
N VAL A 145 9.41 -4.95 -0.81
CA VAL A 145 8.03 -4.52 -0.83
C VAL A 145 7.45 -4.79 -2.21
N THR A 146 6.30 -5.44 -2.27
CA THR A 146 5.51 -5.56 -3.51
C THR A 146 4.37 -4.57 -3.45
N ALA A 147 4.27 -3.70 -4.43
CA ALA A 147 3.33 -2.60 -4.53
C ALA A 147 2.24 -2.89 -5.57
N SER A 148 1.03 -2.45 -5.26
CA SER A 148 -0.07 -2.31 -6.21
C SER A 148 -0.28 -0.82 -6.46
N ILE A 149 0.26 -0.35 -7.59
CA ILE A 149 0.18 1.06 -8.00
C ILE A 149 -1.15 1.26 -8.73
N SER A 150 -1.94 2.20 -8.21
CA SER A 150 -3.29 2.49 -8.70
C SER A 150 -3.36 3.74 -9.57
N HIS A 151 -2.47 4.71 -9.31
CA HIS A 151 -2.43 5.97 -10.03
C HIS A 151 -0.99 6.47 -10.13
N VAL A 152 -0.76 7.31 -11.12
CA VAL A 152 0.51 8.01 -11.34
C VAL A 152 0.32 9.49 -11.02
N ILE A 153 1.32 10.08 -10.34
CA ILE A 153 1.33 11.48 -9.94
C ILE A 153 2.60 12.12 -10.48
N ARG A 154 2.52 13.29 -11.11
CA ARG A 154 3.70 14.06 -11.51
C ARG A 154 4.48 14.47 -10.26
N GLN A 155 5.74 14.09 -10.16
CA GLN A 155 6.52 14.27 -8.94
C GLN A 155 6.80 15.75 -8.62
N GLU A 156 6.82 16.62 -9.63
CA GLU A 156 6.90 18.08 -9.43
C GLU A 156 5.80 18.59 -8.49
N LYS A 157 4.58 18.03 -8.58
CA LYS A 157 3.46 18.44 -7.74
C LYS A 157 3.68 18.03 -6.27
N LEU A 158 4.41 16.94 -6.03
CA LEU A 158 4.75 16.49 -4.68
C LEU A 158 5.83 17.36 -4.04
N ASN A 159 6.85 17.78 -4.80
CA ASN A 159 7.84 18.75 -4.32
C ASN A 159 7.19 20.09 -3.94
N ALA A 160 6.11 20.50 -4.62
CA ALA A 160 5.36 21.70 -4.25
C ALA A 160 4.52 21.55 -2.96
N LEU A 161 4.39 20.33 -2.41
CA LEU A 161 3.56 19.99 -1.25
C LEU A 161 4.39 19.49 -0.06
N GLU A 162 5.65 19.89 0.04
CA GLU A 162 6.56 19.47 1.12
C GLU A 162 5.94 19.60 2.52
N SER A 163 5.30 20.74 2.82
CA SER A 163 4.69 21.00 4.12
C SER A 163 3.48 20.09 4.38
N GLU A 164 2.57 19.99 3.41
CA GLU A 164 1.36 19.18 3.51
C GLU A 164 1.67 17.67 3.60
N LEU A 165 2.73 17.22 2.95
CA LEU A 165 3.21 15.84 3.00
C LEU A 165 4.07 15.54 4.25
N GLN A 166 4.38 16.56 5.06
CA GLN A 166 5.30 16.48 6.21
C GLN A 166 6.69 15.96 5.82
N LEU A 167 7.20 16.44 4.70
CA LEU A 167 8.57 16.16 4.25
C LEU A 167 9.56 16.98 5.07
N LEU A 168 10.68 16.36 5.44
CA LEU A 168 11.83 17.08 5.96
C LEU A 168 12.42 17.97 4.86
N ARG A 169 12.81 19.18 5.26
CA ARG A 169 13.32 20.21 4.35
C ARG A 169 14.69 20.71 4.80
N ALA A 170 15.55 20.96 3.82
CA ALA A 170 16.79 21.74 3.93
C ALA A 170 16.73 22.90 2.90
N PRO A 171 17.64 23.89 2.95
CA PRO A 171 17.58 25.05 2.06
C PRO A 171 17.52 24.72 0.56
N GLU A 172 18.24 23.68 0.11
CA GLU A 172 18.35 23.30 -1.30
C GLU A 172 17.84 21.87 -1.59
N ASN A 173 17.48 21.12 -0.55
CA ASN A 173 17.10 19.70 -0.63
C ASN A 173 15.85 19.44 0.19
N ASN A 174 15.16 18.33 -0.10
CA ASN A 174 14.08 17.81 0.72
C ASN A 174 14.24 16.30 0.94
N GLU A 175 13.30 15.72 1.66
CA GLU A 175 13.28 14.29 1.98
C GLU A 175 13.25 13.38 0.73
N LEU A 176 12.77 13.86 -0.42
CA LEU A 176 12.72 13.11 -1.69
C LEU A 176 14.09 12.99 -2.38
N ASP A 177 15.13 13.66 -1.86
CA ASP A 177 16.52 13.51 -2.33
C ASP A 177 17.23 12.28 -1.73
N SER A 178 16.67 11.68 -0.68
CA SER A 178 17.32 10.60 0.08
C SER A 178 16.54 9.30 -0.04
N VAL A 179 17.23 8.20 -0.34
CA VAL A 179 16.62 6.86 -0.39
C VAL A 179 16.23 6.42 1.01
N HIS A 180 14.95 6.17 1.23
CA HIS A 180 14.43 5.69 2.51
C HIS A 180 12.98 5.20 2.40
N TRP A 181 12.53 4.58 3.48
CA TRP A 181 11.10 4.38 3.74
C TRP A 181 10.71 5.04 5.06
N ALA A 182 9.66 5.85 5.02
CA ALA A 182 9.07 6.47 6.20
C ALA A 182 7.55 6.24 6.29
N ILE A 183 7.00 6.42 7.50
CA ILE A 183 5.56 6.54 7.74
C ILE A 183 5.26 7.93 8.29
N LYS A 184 4.26 8.59 7.71
CA LYS A 184 3.93 10.00 7.98
C LYS A 184 2.47 10.13 8.37
N ARG A 185 2.15 11.07 9.26
CA ARG A 185 0.79 11.26 9.80
C ARG A 185 0.01 12.28 8.97
N VAL A 186 -0.37 11.86 7.77
CA VAL A 186 -1.14 12.65 6.81
C VAL A 186 -2.20 11.76 6.17
N ASN A 187 -3.41 12.28 6.02
CA ASN A 187 -4.46 11.66 5.22
C ASN A 187 -4.14 11.84 3.73
N LEU A 188 -3.27 10.98 3.19
CA LEU A 188 -2.79 11.06 1.81
C LEU A 188 -3.93 11.00 0.77
N PRO A 189 -4.93 10.10 0.85
CA PRO A 189 -6.04 10.08 -0.11
C PRO A 189 -6.82 11.41 -0.16
N GLN A 190 -7.08 12.01 1.01
CA GLN A 190 -7.73 13.31 1.09
C GLN A 190 -6.87 14.41 0.46
N LEU A 191 -5.57 14.45 0.78
CA LEU A 191 -4.64 15.44 0.22
C LEU A 191 -4.56 15.34 -1.31
N ILE A 192 -4.47 14.11 -1.85
CA ILE A 192 -4.45 13.85 -3.29
C ILE A 192 -5.71 14.40 -3.97
N GLN A 193 -6.88 14.19 -3.36
CA GLN A 193 -8.15 14.66 -3.88
C GLN A 193 -8.26 16.18 -3.84
N GLU A 194 -7.92 16.81 -2.71
CA GLU A 194 -8.00 18.26 -2.51
C GLU A 194 -7.07 19.03 -3.46
N LYS A 195 -5.86 18.50 -3.65
CA LYS A 195 -4.83 19.10 -4.51
C LYS A 195 -4.92 18.65 -5.98
N LYS A 196 -5.88 17.78 -6.32
CA LYS A 196 -6.10 17.25 -7.68
C LYS A 196 -4.81 16.70 -8.29
N LEU A 197 -4.09 15.87 -7.52
CA LEU A 197 -2.77 15.37 -7.91
C LEU A 197 -2.83 14.30 -8.99
N ILE A 198 -3.91 13.52 -8.99
CA ILE A 198 -4.21 12.55 -10.02
C ILE A 198 -4.99 13.28 -11.12
N GLU A 199 -4.41 13.31 -12.31
CA GLU A 199 -5.17 13.65 -13.50
C GLU A 199 -6.01 12.42 -13.84
N ILE A 200 -7.32 12.61 -14.01
CA ILE A 200 -8.16 11.60 -14.63
C ILE A 200 -7.61 11.47 -16.05
N MET A 201 -6.73 10.50 -16.29
CA MET A 201 -6.51 10.04 -17.65
C MET A 201 -7.84 9.48 -18.09
N ASP A 202 -8.51 10.18 -19.01
CA ASP A 202 -9.59 9.60 -19.80
C ASP A 202 -9.03 8.29 -20.37
N MET A 203 -9.41 7.17 -19.75
CA MET A 203 -9.24 5.88 -20.37
C MET A 203 -10.26 5.86 -21.51
N LEU A 204 -9.79 6.24 -22.69
CA LEU A 204 -10.50 6.13 -23.97
C LEU A 204 -11.06 4.72 -24.18
#